data_AF-A0A8T3ACJ2-F1
#
_entry.id   AF-A0A8T3ACJ2-F1
#
_cell.length_a   1.000
_cell.length_b   1.000
_cell.length_c   1.000
_cell.angle_alpha   90.00
_cell.angle_beta   90.00
_cell.angle_gamma   90.00
#
_symmetry.space_group_name_H-M   'P 1'
#
loop_
_entity.id
_entity.type
_entity.pdbx_description
1 polymer ?
#
loop_
_entity_poly.entity_id
_entity_poly.type
_entity_poly.pdbx_seq_one_letter_code
_entity_poly.pdbx_strand_id
1 'polypeptide(L)'
;MRLLKWSLNFDVREESPIASVWIVFPNLHLHFFNTHILFGMVSVFGRPLQTDQATSSLSRPYVARVLVELDVTKKYSHEIWLGSKVNGYF
;
A
#
# COMPACT_ATOMS: atom_id res chain seq x y z
N MET A 1 0.76 23.46 -8.45
CA MET A 1 -0.62 22.91 -8.51
C MET A 1 -0.73 21.85 -7.42
N ARG A 2 -1.71 21.96 -6.50
CA ARG A 2 -1.95 20.96 -5.44
C ARG A 2 -3.08 20.04 -5.88
N LEU A 3 -2.91 18.73 -5.73
CA LEU A 3 -3.94 17.72 -5.97
C LEU A 3 -4.55 17.36 -4.61
N LEU A 4 -5.80 17.78 -4.38
CA LEU A 4 -6.51 17.49 -3.15
C LEU A 4 -7.67 16.54 -3.43
N LYS A 5 -7.89 15.58 -2.53
CA LYS A 5 -9.00 14.62 -2.65
C LYS A 5 -10.33 15.31 -2.34
N TRP A 6 -11.29 15.23 -3.27
CA TRP A 6 -12.65 15.71 -3.03
C TRP A 6 -13.38 14.84 -2.00
N SER A 7 -14.14 15.47 -1.11
CA SER A 7 -15.07 14.83 -0.16
C SER A 7 -16.21 15.80 0.18
N LEU A 8 -17.27 15.33 0.84
CA LEU A 8 -18.41 16.19 1.23
C LEU A 8 -17.98 17.34 2.14
N ASN A 9 -16.98 17.11 2.99
CA ASN A 9 -16.43 18.09 3.94
C ASN A 9 -15.14 18.73 3.41
N PHE A 10 -14.96 18.79 2.09
CA PHE A 10 -13.76 19.33 1.48
C PHE A 10 -13.63 20.85 1.70
N ASP A 11 -12.51 21.27 2.29
CA ASP A 11 -12.11 22.67 2.40
C ASP A 11 -10.74 22.85 1.73
N VAL A 12 -10.63 23.80 0.79
CA VAL A 12 -9.37 24.13 0.10
C VAL A 12 -8.31 24.68 1.06
N ARG A 13 -8.73 25.20 2.22
CA ARG A 13 -7.86 25.74 3.26
C ARG A 13 -7.28 24.65 4.16
N GLU A 14 -7.87 23.46 4.16
CA GLU A 14 -7.45 22.32 4.98
C GLU A 14 -6.81 21.23 4.11
N GLU A 15 -5.70 20.66 4.58
CA GLU A 15 -5.08 19.52 3.91
C GLU A 15 -5.76 18.24 4.38
N SER A 16 -6.17 17.37 3.44
CA SER A 16 -6.71 16.07 3.83
C SER A 16 -5.60 15.23 4.46
N PRO A 17 -5.84 14.61 5.62
CA PRO A 17 -4.89 13.65 6.18
C PRO A 17 -4.80 12.36 5.35
N ILE A 18 -5.73 12.15 4.40
CA ILE A 18 -5.75 10.98 3.52
C ILE A 18 -4.94 11.30 2.26
N ALA A 19 -3.85 10.56 2.04
CA ALA A 19 -3.01 10.69 0.87
C ALA A 19 -2.81 9.36 0.15
N SER A 20 -2.55 9.43 -1.16
CA SER A 20 -2.16 8.25 -1.95
C SER A 20 -0.65 8.04 -1.85
N VAL A 21 -0.24 6.93 -1.24
CA VAL A 21 1.16 6.60 -0.96
C VAL A 21 1.52 5.27 -1.61
N TRP A 22 2.71 5.20 -2.23
CA TRP A 22 3.27 3.94 -2.72
C TRP A 22 3.96 3.20 -1.58
N ILE A 23 3.41 2.06 -1.18
CA ILE A 23 4.06 1.11 -0.28
C ILE A 23 4.94 0.18 -1.12
N VAL A 24 6.15 -0.05 -0.64
CA VAL A 24 7.18 -0.83 -1.34
C VAL A 24 7.54 -2.04 -0.50
N PHE A 25 7.48 -3.23 -1.10
CA PHE A 25 7.91 -4.49 -0.50
C PHE A 25 9.20 -4.97 -1.20
N PRO A 26 10.38 -4.68 -0.64
CA PRO A 26 11.64 -5.19 -1.17
C PRO A 26 11.77 -6.69 -0.86
N ASN A 27 12.39 -7.43 -1.79
CA ASN A 27 12.70 -8.86 -1.65
C ASN A 27 11.49 -9.76 -1.36
N LEU A 28 10.30 -9.33 -1.78
CA LEU A 28 9.08 -10.12 -1.60
C LEU A 28 9.21 -11.43 -2.41
N HIS A 29 8.81 -12.56 -1.83
CA HIS A 29 8.83 -13.81 -2.56
C HIS A 29 7.81 -13.81 -3.71
N LEU A 30 8.18 -14.43 -4.84
CA LEU A 30 7.39 -14.43 -6.08
C LEU A 30 5.94 -14.90 -5.89
N HIS A 31 5.70 -15.87 -5.00
CA HIS A 31 4.36 -16.40 -4.73
C HIS A 31 3.41 -15.39 -4.07
N PHE A 32 3.92 -14.27 -3.54
CA PHE A 32 3.12 -13.18 -2.98
C PHE A 32 2.77 -12.07 -3.99
N PHE A 33 3.27 -12.11 -5.24
CA PHE A 33 2.99 -11.09 -6.25
C PHE A 33 1.57 -11.15 -6.86
N ASN A 34 0.67 -11.94 -6.27
CA ASN A 34 -0.74 -11.90 -6.65
C ASN A 34 -1.39 -10.60 -6.13
N THR A 35 -2.07 -9.84 -6.99
CA THR A 35 -2.73 -8.57 -6.63
C THR A 35 -3.66 -8.71 -5.42
N HIS A 36 -4.41 -9.80 -5.28
CA HIS A 36 -5.29 -10.02 -4.13
C HIS A 36 -4.51 -10.16 -2.83
N ILE A 37 -3.36 -10.85 -2.88
CA ILE A 37 -2.46 -11.00 -1.73
C ILE A 37 -1.83 -9.64 -1.40
N LEU A 38 -1.26 -8.95 -2.39
CA LEU A 38 -0.68 -7.62 -2.22
C LEU A 38 -1.68 -6.63 -1.60
N PHE A 39 -2.93 -6.65 -2.07
CA PHE A 39 -4.00 -5.80 -1.55
C PHE A 39 -4.39 -6.20 -0.13
N GLY A 40 -4.47 -7.49 0.17
CA GLY A 40 -4.65 -7.98 1.53
C GLY A 40 -3.57 -7.50 2.49
N MET A 41 -2.29 -7.57 2.07
CA MET A 41 -1.16 -7.11 2.87
C MET A 41 -1.25 -5.62 3.17
N VAL A 42 -1.55 -4.78 2.18
CA VAL A 42 -1.59 -3.33 2.40
C VAL A 42 -2.90 -2.81 3.01
N SER A 43 -3.93 -3.65 3.11
CA SER A 43 -5.22 -3.26 3.70
C SER A 43 -5.11 -2.85 5.18
N VAL A 44 -4.03 -3.27 5.86
CA VAL A 44 -3.72 -2.83 7.24
C VAL A 44 -3.33 -1.36 7.33
N PHE A 45 -2.83 -0.76 6.24
CA PHE A 45 -2.44 0.65 6.21
C PHE A 45 -3.61 1.55 5.79
N GLY A 46 -4.40 1.08 4.82
CA GLY A 46 -5.48 1.86 4.22
C GLY A 46 -6.13 1.14 3.04
N ARG A 47 -6.78 1.90 2.16
CA ARG A 47 -7.48 1.35 1.00
C ARG A 47 -6.50 1.10 -0.16
N PRO A 48 -6.27 -0.15 -0.61
CA PRO A 48 -5.48 -0.41 -1.80
C PRO A 48 -6.17 0.16 -3.04
N LEU A 49 -5.39 0.77 -3.94
CA LEU A 49 -5.88 1.35 -5.20
C LEU A 49 -5.39 0.56 -6.41
N GLN A 50 -4.08 0.37 -6.54
CA GLN A 50 -3.47 -0.28 -7.70
C GLN A 50 -2.05 -0.75 -7.44
N THR A 51 -1.58 -1.71 -8.24
CA THR A 51 -0.15 -2.04 -8.36
C THR A 51 0.48 -1.21 -9.48
N ASP A 52 1.80 -1.04 -9.45
CA ASP A 52 2.49 -0.46 -10.61
C ASP A 52 2.63 -1.49 -11.74
N GLN A 53 3.01 -1.02 -12.94
CA GLN A 53 3.16 -1.90 -14.10
C GLN A 53 4.26 -2.96 -13.89
N ALA A 54 5.32 -2.65 -13.15
CA ALA A 54 6.42 -3.58 -12.92
C ALA A 54 5.99 -4.76 -12.03
N THR A 55 5.18 -4.49 -11.01
CA THR A 55 4.59 -5.49 -10.13
C THR A 55 3.55 -6.32 -10.86
N SER A 56 2.65 -5.69 -11.63
CA SER A 56 1.58 -6.40 -12.36
C SER A 56 2.10 -7.28 -13.49
N SER A 57 3.16 -6.84 -14.18
CA SER A 57 3.81 -7.60 -15.26
C SER A 57 4.90 -8.56 -14.78
N LEU A 58 5.21 -8.60 -13.48
CA LEU A 58 6.32 -9.35 -12.90
C LEU A 58 7.69 -9.03 -13.55
N SER A 59 7.84 -7.87 -14.19
CA SER A 59 9.10 -7.48 -14.86
C SER A 59 10.23 -7.12 -13.88
N ARG A 60 9.90 -6.85 -12.60
CA ARG A 60 10.86 -6.60 -11.52
C ARG A 60 10.49 -7.41 -10.27
N PRO A 61 10.71 -8.75 -10.27
CA PRO A 61 10.22 -9.63 -9.22
C PRO A 61 10.93 -9.47 -7.86
N TYR A 62 11.90 -8.56 -7.74
CA TYR A 62 12.56 -8.24 -6.47
C TYR A 62 11.84 -7.15 -5.66
N VAL A 63 10.88 -6.42 -6.26
CA VAL A 63 10.14 -5.35 -5.59
C VAL A 63 8.68 -5.37 -6.02
N ALA A 64 7.77 -5.42 -5.05
CA ALA A 64 6.36 -5.13 -5.28
C ALA A 64 6.01 -3.72 -4.80
N ARG A 65 5.17 -3.01 -5.55
CA ARG A 65 4.66 -1.68 -5.19
C ARG A 65 3.15 -1.66 -5.28
N VAL A 66 2.51 -1.11 -4.25
CA VAL A 66 1.06 -0.92 -4.20
C VAL A 66 0.76 0.52 -3.79
N LEU A 67 -0.11 1.18 -4.55
CA LEU A 67 -0.66 2.48 -4.22
C LEU A 67 -1.82 2.30 -3.25
N VAL A 68 -1.78 3.05 -2.15
CA VAL A 68 -2.74 2.93 -1.04
C VAL A 68 -3.20 4.32 -0.64
N GLU A 69 -4.50 4.51 -0.46
CA GLU A 69 -5.01 5.67 0.27
C GLU A 69 -4.95 5.39 1.76
N LEU A 70 -4.13 6.13 2.49
CA LEU A 70 -3.94 5.97 3.93
C LEU A 70 -3.90 7.32 4.64
N ASP A 71 -4.14 7.29 5.93
CA ASP A 71 -4.12 8.46 6.81
C ASP A 71 -2.69 8.72 7.29
N VAL A 72 -2.03 9.74 6.75
CA VAL A 72 -0.62 10.03 7.03
C VAL A 72 -0.38 10.55 8.45
N THR A 73 -1.43 10.88 9.20
CA THR A 73 -1.31 11.28 10.61
C THR A 73 -1.11 10.09 11.54
N LYS A 74 -1.42 8.87 11.07
CA LYS A 74 -1.25 7.63 11.84
C LYS A 74 0.17 7.11 11.71
N LYS A 75 0.64 6.44 12.77
CA LYS A 75 1.89 5.68 12.75
C LYS A 75 1.61 4.27 12.25
N TYR A 76 2.45 3.79 11.33
CA TYR A 76 2.37 2.45 10.76
C TYR A 76 3.65 1.68 11.03
N SER A 77 3.53 0.35 11.14
CA SER A 77 4.68 -0.54 11.24
C SER A 77 5.48 -0.54 9.93
N HIS A 78 6.81 -0.69 10.04
CA HIS A 78 7.68 -0.89 8.88
C HIS A 78 7.75 -2.34 8.41
N GLU A 79 7.23 -3.27 9.22
CA GLU A 79 7.26 -4.70 8.97
C GLU A 79 5.85 -5.30 9.12
N ILE A 80 5.57 -6.35 8.34
CA ILE A 80 4.29 -7.05 8.34
C ILE A 80 4.57 -8.54 8.47
N TRP A 81 3.94 -9.17 9.45
CA TRP A 81 3.99 -10.62 9.57
C TRP A 81 2.98 -11.28 8.63
N LEU A 82 3.45 -12.17 7.77
CA LEU A 82 2.65 -12.93 6.80
C LEU A 82 2.56 -14.39 7.22
N GLY A 83 1.44 -14.78 7.83
CA GLY A 83 1.16 -16.17 8.16
C GLY A 83 0.54 -16.36 9.54
N SER A 84 0.60 -17.59 10.03
CA SER A 84 0.20 -17.94 11.39
C SER A 84 1.23 -17.45 12.40
N LYS A 85 0.89 -17.36 13.69
CA LYS A 85 1.84 -16.96 14.75
C LYS A 85 3.10 -17.84 14.84
N VAL A 86 3.04 -19.07 14.33
CA VAL A 86 4.10 -20.08 14.48
C VAL A 86 4.85 -20.31 13.16
N ASN A 87 4.17 -20.13 12.03
CA ASN A 87 4.71 -20.31 10.68
C ASN A 87 4.32 -19.11 9.81
N GLY A 88 5.32 -18.34 9.37
CA GLY A 88 5.13 -17.16 8.54
C GLY A 88 6.46 -16.53 8.12
N TYR A 89 6.34 -15.37 7.47
CA TYR A 89 7.45 -14.57 6.98
C TYR A 89 7.34 -13.15 7.56
N PHE A 90 8.49 -12.49 7.74
CA PHE A 90 8.55 -11.03 7.85
C PHE A 90 8.77 -10.41 6.47
#